data_AF-A0A9W9U079-F1
#
_entry.id   AF-A0A9W9U079-F1
#
_cell.length_a   1.000
_cell.length_b   1.000
_cell.length_c   1.000
_cell.angle_alpha   90.00
_cell.angle_beta   90.00
_cell.angle_gamma   90.00
#
_symmetry.space_group_name_H-M   'P 1'
#
loop_
_entity.id
_entity.type
_entity.pdbx_description
1 polymer ?
#
loop_
_entity_poly.entity_id
_entity_poly.type
_entity_poly.pdbx_seq_one_letter_code
_entity_poly.pdbx_strand_id
1 'polypeptide(L)'
;MNLDKQPILVEHNTADPSAATQAPRRRRPDLSTFFATLSEITPAPDHRPHAVPVPGDVSAAFYSLAEAFEVMRRDAADMPERNGDQDGENAEDLLTRMIQTLLNDADMPPREVEGVSEDFCDSMASIARSKVFSLERVPKSALNSSQVCPICNNPFLEDEYPLVVQLPCHPTHLFDLECVKPWLRLRGTCPMDRFDFAKQQREKKEALKKLVEDDEEEEWDGMYG
;
A
#
# COMPACT_ATOMS: atom_id res chain seq x y z
N MET A 1 -36.20 60.73 22.11
CA MET A 1 -35.85 59.38 22.61
C MET A 1 -36.16 58.40 21.49
N ASN A 2 -35.14 57.93 20.77
CA ASN A 2 -35.11 56.63 20.10
C ASN A 2 -33.65 56.41 19.70
N LEU A 3 -33.03 55.41 20.33
CA LEU A 3 -31.69 54.93 20.01
C LEU A 3 -31.86 53.86 18.93
N ASP A 4 -31.61 54.20 17.68
CA ASP A 4 -31.44 53.21 16.62
C ASP A 4 -30.06 52.58 16.77
N LYS A 5 -30.00 51.45 17.49
CA LYS A 5 -28.84 50.55 17.48
C LYS A 5 -28.82 49.83 16.12
N GLN A 6 -27.93 50.26 15.23
CA GLN A 6 -27.51 49.42 14.10
C GLN A 6 -26.69 48.24 14.64
N PRO A 7 -27.05 46.98 14.37
CA PRO A 7 -26.17 45.87 14.63
C PRO A 7 -25.02 45.93 13.61
N ILE A 8 -23.80 45.97 14.12
CA ILE A 8 -22.57 45.77 13.36
C ILE A 8 -22.62 44.34 12.83
N LEU A 9 -22.95 44.19 11.54
CA LEU A 9 -22.83 42.92 10.84
C LEU A 9 -21.32 42.68 10.66
N VAL A 10 -20.73 41.88 11.53
CA VAL A 10 -19.39 41.34 11.30
C VAL A 10 -19.56 40.34 10.16
N GLU A 11 -19.26 40.80 8.96
CA GLU A 11 -19.18 40.02 7.74
C GLU A 11 -18.04 39.01 7.87
N HIS A 12 -18.35 37.86 8.48
CA HIS A 12 -17.53 36.67 8.37
C HIS A 12 -17.62 36.20 6.93
N ASN A 13 -16.62 36.54 6.14
CA ASN A 13 -16.38 36.02 4.80
C ASN A 13 -16.12 34.51 4.91
N THR A 14 -17.19 33.72 5.04
CA THR A 14 -17.16 32.29 4.78
C THR A 14 -17.06 32.12 3.28
N ALA A 15 -15.83 32.12 2.79
CA ALA A 15 -15.53 31.58 1.48
C ALA A 15 -16.15 30.18 1.39
N ASP A 16 -17.05 30.03 0.45
CA ASP A 16 -17.67 28.77 0.07
C ASP A 16 -16.53 27.75 -0.23
N PRO A 17 -16.41 26.63 0.50
CA PRO A 17 -15.35 25.66 0.27
C PRO A 17 -15.47 24.98 -1.11
N SER A 18 -16.58 25.24 -1.83
CA SER A 18 -16.81 24.79 -3.21
C SER A 18 -15.92 25.48 -4.25
N ALA A 19 -15.21 26.55 -3.88
CA ALA A 19 -14.32 27.30 -4.78
C ALA A 19 -12.82 26.97 -4.60
N ALA A 20 -12.47 25.96 -3.80
CA ALA A 20 -11.14 25.39 -3.85
C ALA A 20 -10.98 24.73 -5.23
N THR A 21 -10.12 25.33 -6.04
CA THR A 21 -9.48 24.81 -7.24
C THR A 21 -9.54 23.29 -7.22
N GLN A 22 -10.33 22.69 -8.12
CA GLN A 22 -10.34 21.25 -8.32
C GLN A 22 -8.91 20.86 -8.68
N ALA A 23 -8.14 20.45 -7.67
CA ALA A 23 -6.96 19.64 -7.89
C ALA A 23 -7.38 18.51 -8.84
N PRO A 24 -6.53 18.11 -9.81
CA PRO A 24 -6.89 17.04 -10.73
C PRO A 24 -7.46 15.90 -9.89
N ARG A 25 -8.71 15.52 -10.16
CA ARG A 25 -9.45 14.54 -9.35
C ARG A 25 -8.52 13.35 -9.17
N ARG A 26 -7.92 13.21 -7.99
CA ARG A 26 -7.03 12.08 -7.74
C ARG A 26 -7.96 10.88 -7.79
N ARG A 27 -7.80 10.02 -8.80
CA ARG A 27 -8.53 8.75 -8.99
C ARG A 27 -8.20 7.71 -7.91
N ARG A 28 -7.69 8.17 -6.77
CA ARG A 28 -7.19 7.34 -5.68
C ARG A 28 -7.98 7.70 -4.43
N PRO A 29 -8.71 6.73 -3.84
CA PRO A 29 -9.30 6.85 -2.52
C PRO A 29 -8.25 7.20 -1.46
N ASP A 30 -8.66 7.96 -0.44
CA ASP A 30 -7.84 8.12 0.75
C ASP A 30 -7.83 6.81 1.55
N LEU A 31 -6.62 6.28 1.77
CA LEU A 31 -6.39 5.02 2.47
C LEU A 31 -6.04 5.25 3.96
N SER A 32 -6.16 6.48 4.46
CA SER A 32 -5.87 6.86 5.86
C SER A 32 -6.63 6.00 6.87
N THR A 33 -7.92 5.76 6.64
CA THR A 33 -8.77 4.93 7.52
C THR A 33 -8.30 3.48 7.54
N PHE A 34 -7.93 2.94 6.37
CA PHE A 34 -7.34 1.60 6.28
C PHE A 34 -6.03 1.52 7.07
N PHE A 35 -5.10 2.47 6.87
CA PHE A 35 -3.82 2.46 7.59
C PHE A 35 -3.98 2.62 9.10
N ALA A 36 -4.96 3.40 9.56
CA ALA A 36 -5.30 3.49 10.98
C ALA A 36 -5.73 2.13 11.54
N THR A 37 -6.70 1.45 10.91
CA THR A 37 -7.13 0.11 11.35
C THR A 37 -5.99 -0.91 11.32
N LEU A 38 -5.16 -0.86 10.28
CA LEU A 38 -4.02 -1.76 10.13
C LEU A 38 -2.96 -1.55 11.23
N SER A 39 -2.77 -0.31 11.69
CA SER A 39 -1.83 0.00 12.76
C SER A 39 -2.26 -0.54 14.13
N GLU A 40 -3.58 -0.67 14.35
CA GLU A 40 -4.14 -1.25 15.57
C GLU A 40 -4.03 -2.78 15.58
N ILE A 41 -4.07 -3.41 14.40
CA ILE A 41 -4.03 -4.86 14.21
C ILE A 41 -2.59 -5.39 14.14
N THR A 42 -1.67 -4.61 13.58
CA THR A 42 -0.25 -5.01 13.46
C THR A 42 0.39 -4.97 14.85
N PRO A 43 0.99 -6.06 15.35
CA PRO A 43 1.59 -6.07 16.67
C PRO A 43 2.78 -5.10 16.74
N ALA A 44 2.56 -3.96 17.39
CA ALA A 44 3.63 -3.03 17.75
C ALA A 44 4.57 -3.67 18.80
N PRO A 45 5.84 -3.23 18.90
CA PRO A 45 6.80 -3.78 19.87
C PRO A 45 6.38 -3.63 21.34
N ASP A 46 5.43 -2.74 21.64
CA ASP A 46 4.89 -2.49 22.98
C ASP A 46 3.62 -3.32 23.30
N HIS A 47 3.20 -4.19 22.38
CA HIS A 47 2.01 -5.02 22.54
C HIS A 47 2.32 -6.28 23.36
N ARG A 48 1.32 -6.79 24.10
CA ARG A 48 1.49 -8.00 24.91
C ARG A 48 1.90 -9.18 24.00
N PRO A 49 2.90 -10.00 24.38
CA PRO A 49 3.54 -11.01 23.52
C PRO A 49 2.62 -12.13 22.99
N HIS A 50 1.34 -12.16 23.40
CA HIS A 50 0.33 -13.14 22.99
C HIS A 50 -1.02 -12.51 22.65
N ALA A 51 -1.10 -11.19 22.50
CA ALA A 51 -2.34 -10.54 22.08
C ALA A 51 -2.56 -10.78 20.58
N VAL A 52 -3.48 -11.70 20.26
CA VAL A 52 -3.98 -11.87 18.90
C VAL A 52 -5.00 -10.77 18.60
N PRO A 53 -4.96 -10.15 17.40
CA PRO A 53 -5.93 -9.16 17.02
C PRO A 53 -7.34 -9.76 16.98
N VAL A 54 -8.35 -8.94 17.25
CA VAL A 54 -9.75 -9.38 17.20
C VAL A 54 -10.08 -9.72 15.74
N PRO A 55 -10.67 -10.89 15.45
CA PRO A 55 -10.98 -11.27 14.06
C PRO A 55 -11.86 -10.25 13.33
N GLY A 56 -12.73 -9.54 14.05
CA GLY A 56 -13.56 -8.47 13.47
C GLY A 56 -12.76 -7.25 12.99
N ASP A 57 -11.69 -6.88 13.70
CA ASP A 57 -10.83 -5.76 13.29
C ASP A 57 -10.01 -6.16 12.05
N VAL A 58 -9.53 -7.41 12.02
CA VAL A 58 -8.88 -7.99 10.85
C VAL A 58 -9.82 -7.95 9.64
N SER A 59 -11.04 -8.47 9.76
CA SER A 59 -12.05 -8.41 8.69
C SER A 59 -12.36 -6.98 8.25
N ALA A 60 -12.43 -6.02 9.19
CA ALA A 60 -12.66 -4.61 8.87
C ALA A 60 -11.55 -4.04 7.98
N ALA A 61 -10.27 -4.34 8.26
CA ALA A 61 -9.16 -3.91 7.41
C ALA A 61 -9.25 -4.50 5.99
N PHE A 62 -9.66 -5.77 5.85
CA PHE A 62 -9.89 -6.39 4.54
C PHE A 62 -11.05 -5.74 3.77
N TYR A 63 -12.18 -5.47 4.44
CA TYR A 63 -13.32 -4.79 3.81
C TYR A 63 -12.98 -3.35 3.41
N SER A 64 -12.27 -2.59 4.24
CA SER A 64 -11.85 -1.22 3.92
C SER A 64 -10.94 -1.17 2.69
N LEU A 65 -10.02 -2.13 2.55
CA LEU A 65 -9.17 -2.21 1.35
C LEU A 65 -9.96 -2.64 0.11
N ALA A 66 -10.89 -3.59 0.27
CA ALA A 66 -11.75 -4.05 -0.83
C ALA A 66 -12.64 -2.90 -1.35
N GLU A 67 -13.19 -2.08 -0.45
CA GLU A 67 -13.98 -0.90 -0.80
C GLU A 67 -13.13 0.14 -1.56
N ALA A 68 -11.90 0.38 -1.11
CA ALA A 68 -11.00 1.29 -1.83
C ALA A 68 -10.70 0.80 -3.26
N PHE A 69 -10.44 -0.49 -3.47
CA PHE A 69 -10.24 -1.03 -4.82
C PHE A 69 -11.51 -1.03 -5.66
N GLU A 70 -12.68 -1.20 -5.05
CA GLU A 70 -13.97 -1.07 -5.75
C GLU A 70 -14.20 0.36 -6.26
N VAL A 71 -13.82 1.39 -5.49
CA VAL A 71 -13.87 2.79 -5.96
C VAL A 71 -12.90 3.00 -7.13
N MET A 72 -11.65 2.50 -7.03
CA MET A 72 -10.69 2.60 -8.13
C MET A 72 -11.19 1.90 -9.40
N ARG A 73 -11.87 0.75 -9.26
CA ARG A 73 -12.46 0.00 -10.38
C ARG A 73 -13.58 0.79 -11.06
N ARG A 74 -14.43 1.49 -10.31
CA ARG A 74 -15.51 2.33 -10.86
C ARG A 74 -14.96 3.56 -11.58
N ASP A 75 -13.95 4.20 -11.01
CA ASP A 75 -13.29 5.37 -11.60
C ASP A 75 -12.54 5.03 -12.91
N ALA A 76 -12.06 3.78 -13.03
CA ALA A 76 -11.49 3.26 -14.27
C ALA A 76 -12.56 3.07 -15.37
N ALA A 77 -13.75 2.57 -15.00
CA ALA A 77 -14.86 2.32 -15.93
C ALA A 77 -15.56 3.59 -16.44
N ASP A 78 -15.53 4.70 -15.69
CA ASP A 78 -16.17 5.98 -16.09
C ASP A 78 -15.34 6.79 -17.11
N MET A 79 -14.19 6.25 -17.55
CA MET A 79 -13.37 6.88 -18.59
C MET A 79 -13.88 6.57 -20.00
N PRO A 80 -14.06 7.60 -20.86
CA PRO A 80 -14.38 7.37 -22.26
C PRO A 80 -13.20 6.66 -22.93
N GLU A 81 -13.49 5.55 -23.62
CA GLU A 81 -12.56 4.68 -24.34
C GLU A 81 -11.40 5.47 -24.99
N ARG A 82 -10.22 5.46 -24.36
CA ARG A 82 -9.01 5.97 -24.98
C ARG A 82 -8.47 4.87 -25.89
N ASN A 83 -8.96 4.83 -27.12
CA ASN A 83 -8.44 4.08 -28.28
C ASN A 83 -7.55 2.86 -27.96
N GLY A 84 -8.15 1.68 -27.84
CA GLY A 84 -7.57 0.46 -28.41
C GLY A 84 -6.40 -0.23 -27.71
N ASP A 85 -6.13 0.01 -26.42
CA ASP A 85 -5.17 -0.79 -25.67
C ASP A 85 -5.89 -1.90 -24.89
N GLN A 86 -5.67 -3.17 -25.29
CA GLN A 86 -6.20 -4.40 -24.67
C GLN A 86 -5.77 -4.61 -23.21
N ASP A 87 -4.96 -3.70 -22.65
CA ASP A 87 -4.44 -3.78 -21.29
C ASP A 87 -5.47 -3.34 -20.23
N GLY A 88 -6.50 -2.57 -20.61
CA GLY A 88 -7.56 -2.13 -19.69
C GLY A 88 -8.42 -3.27 -19.14
N GLU A 89 -8.79 -4.24 -20.00
CA GLU A 89 -9.57 -5.42 -19.60
C GLU A 89 -8.80 -6.28 -18.58
N ASN A 90 -7.50 -6.46 -18.80
CA ASN A 90 -6.63 -7.22 -17.90
C ASN A 90 -6.47 -6.55 -16.52
N ALA A 91 -6.47 -5.21 -16.45
CA ALA A 91 -6.38 -4.45 -15.20
C ALA A 91 -7.69 -4.50 -14.40
N GLU A 92 -8.85 -4.40 -15.07
CA GLU A 92 -10.17 -4.58 -14.44
C GLU A 92 -10.36 -6.01 -13.91
N ASP A 93 -9.88 -7.01 -14.65
CA ASP A 93 -9.85 -8.41 -14.23
C ASP A 93 -8.93 -8.62 -13.03
N LEU A 94 -7.77 -7.94 -12.99
CA LEU A 94 -6.85 -7.99 -11.86
C LEU A 94 -7.48 -7.40 -10.59
N LEU A 95 -8.06 -6.19 -10.67
CA LEU A 95 -8.74 -5.55 -9.54
C LEU A 95 -9.89 -6.41 -9.03
N THR A 96 -10.71 -6.96 -9.93
CA THR A 96 -11.83 -7.84 -9.57
C THR A 96 -11.32 -9.06 -8.80
N ARG A 97 -10.23 -9.67 -9.25
CA ARG A 97 -9.61 -10.81 -8.57
C ARG A 97 -9.02 -10.44 -7.21
N MET A 98 -8.42 -9.25 -7.09
CA MET A 98 -7.92 -8.72 -5.81
C MET A 98 -9.07 -8.51 -4.82
N ILE A 99 -10.15 -7.85 -5.24
CA ILE A 99 -11.35 -7.59 -4.43
C ILE A 99 -11.97 -8.92 -3.96
N GLN A 100 -12.17 -9.88 -4.84
CA GLN A 100 -12.71 -11.20 -4.48
C GLN A 100 -11.84 -11.92 -3.45
N THR A 101 -10.52 -11.78 -3.56
CA THR A 101 -9.58 -12.36 -2.59
C THR A 101 -9.74 -11.70 -1.22
N LEU A 102 -9.80 -10.36 -1.17
CA LEU A 102 -9.99 -9.62 0.09
C LEU A 102 -11.33 -9.92 0.76
N LEU A 103 -12.41 -10.05 -0.02
CA LEU A 103 -13.73 -10.39 0.52
C LEU A 103 -13.77 -11.80 1.13
N ASN A 104 -13.12 -12.77 0.46
CA ASN A 104 -13.01 -14.13 1.00
C ASN A 104 -12.20 -14.15 2.31
N ASP A 105 -11.08 -13.43 2.35
CA ASP A 105 -10.28 -13.29 3.57
C ASP A 105 -11.03 -12.54 4.67
N ALA A 106 -11.92 -11.60 4.32
CA ALA A 106 -12.74 -10.89 5.30
C ALA A 106 -13.81 -11.81 5.93
N ASP A 107 -14.40 -12.70 5.12
CA ASP A 107 -15.40 -13.69 5.58
C ASP A 107 -14.75 -14.81 6.42
N MET A 108 -13.49 -15.15 6.14
CA MET A 108 -12.69 -16.12 6.90
C MET A 108 -11.35 -15.49 7.35
N PRO A 109 -11.37 -14.61 8.37
CA PRO A 109 -10.20 -13.82 8.76
C PRO A 109 -9.03 -14.73 9.16
N PRO A 110 -7.83 -14.52 8.58
CA PRO A 110 -6.64 -15.21 9.02
C PRO A 110 -6.32 -14.83 10.48
N ARG A 111 -5.73 -15.76 11.23
CA ARG A 111 -5.39 -15.55 12.65
C ARG A 111 -4.33 -14.48 12.86
N GLU A 112 -3.49 -14.25 11.87
CA GLU A 112 -2.41 -13.27 11.89
C GLU A 112 -2.33 -12.59 10.51
N VAL A 113 -2.02 -11.30 10.51
CA VAL A 113 -1.80 -10.54 9.28
C VAL A 113 -0.40 -10.89 8.79
N GLU A 114 -0.32 -11.73 7.76
CA GLU A 114 0.94 -12.12 7.12
C GLU A 114 1.58 -10.97 6.32
N GLY A 115 0.96 -9.80 6.31
CA GLY A 115 1.44 -8.61 5.66
C GLY A 115 2.85 -8.20 6.07
N VAL A 116 3.52 -7.54 5.14
CA VAL A 116 4.91 -7.11 5.33
C VAL A 116 4.97 -5.87 6.25
N SER A 117 6.02 -5.75 7.07
CA SER A 117 6.19 -4.63 8.01
C SER A 117 6.27 -3.28 7.29
N GLU A 118 5.90 -2.21 8.02
CA GLU A 118 5.99 -0.84 7.52
C GLU A 118 7.45 -0.47 7.18
N ASP A 119 8.42 -0.92 7.97
CA ASP A 119 9.86 -0.70 7.72
C ASP A 119 10.32 -1.23 6.37
N PHE A 120 9.80 -2.38 5.93
CA PHE A 120 10.10 -2.91 4.60
C PHE A 120 9.43 -2.05 3.52
N CYS A 121 8.24 -1.54 3.80
CA CYS A 121 7.55 -0.65 2.88
C CYS A 121 8.20 0.74 2.78
N ASP A 122 8.86 1.21 3.82
CA ASP A 122 9.52 2.50 3.86
C ASP A 122 10.99 2.41 3.43
N SER A 123 11.61 1.24 3.58
CA SER A 123 12.87 0.88 2.89
C SER A 123 12.76 0.98 1.36
N MET A 124 11.55 1.11 0.81
CA MET A 124 11.28 1.39 -0.60
C MET A 124 11.55 2.85 -1.02
N ALA A 125 11.58 3.80 -0.07
CA ALA A 125 11.70 5.24 -0.37
C ALA A 125 13.15 5.73 -0.49
N SER A 126 14.13 4.93 -0.05
CA SER A 126 15.55 5.32 -0.04
C SER A 126 16.28 4.80 -1.27
N ILE A 127 16.97 5.70 -1.99
CA ILE A 127 17.88 5.41 -3.13
C ILE A 127 19.13 4.60 -2.67
N ALA A 128 19.20 4.21 -1.39
CA ALA A 128 20.30 3.46 -0.84
C ALA A 128 20.35 2.04 -1.46
N ARG A 129 21.42 1.81 -2.22
CA ARG A 129 21.83 0.56 -2.86
C ARG A 129 22.17 -0.55 -1.86
N SER A 130 21.27 -0.87 -0.93
CA SER A 130 21.35 -2.13 -0.21
C SER A 130 20.70 -3.20 -1.08
N LYS A 131 21.51 -4.11 -1.61
CA LYS A 131 21.08 -5.31 -2.38
C LYS A 131 20.29 -6.32 -1.52
N VAL A 132 19.82 -5.88 -0.36
CA VAL A 132 19.12 -6.68 0.64
C VAL A 132 17.66 -6.28 0.54
N PHE A 133 16.95 -6.92 -0.38
CA PHE A 133 15.49 -7.02 -0.38
C PHE A 133 14.75 -5.69 -0.13
N SER A 134 15.09 -4.67 -0.91
CA SER A 134 14.32 -3.43 -1.03
C SER A 134 13.72 -3.40 -2.43
N LEU A 135 12.46 -2.99 -2.55
CA LEU A 135 11.84 -2.77 -3.87
C LEU A 135 12.62 -1.68 -4.59
N GLU A 136 13.05 -1.95 -5.83
CA GLU A 136 13.85 -1.00 -6.59
C GLU A 136 12.93 0.12 -7.08
N ARG A 137 13.18 1.35 -6.61
CA ARG A 137 12.50 2.53 -7.13
C ARG A 137 12.96 2.79 -8.55
N VAL A 138 12.03 2.80 -9.49
CA VAL A 138 12.34 3.04 -10.90
C VAL A 138 12.42 4.57 -11.14
N PRO A 139 13.56 5.09 -11.63
CA PRO A 139 13.66 6.51 -11.93
C PRO A 139 12.79 6.85 -13.15
N LYS A 140 12.26 8.08 -13.19
CA LYS A 140 11.42 8.55 -14.30
C LYS A 140 12.07 8.40 -15.68
N SER A 141 13.39 8.50 -15.74
CA SER A 141 14.17 8.36 -16.97
C SER A 141 14.15 6.94 -17.56
N ALA A 142 13.81 5.93 -16.77
CA ALA A 142 13.68 4.54 -17.20
C ALA A 142 12.23 4.15 -17.55
N LEU A 143 11.26 5.03 -17.26
CA LEU A 143 9.83 4.79 -17.50
C LEU A 143 9.42 5.31 -18.88
N ASN A 144 8.58 4.54 -19.57
CA ASN A 144 8.00 4.93 -20.85
C ASN A 144 6.62 5.56 -20.63
N SER A 145 6.19 6.46 -21.51
CA SER A 145 4.87 7.10 -21.45
C SER A 145 3.69 6.14 -21.64
N SER A 146 3.94 4.95 -22.17
CA SER A 146 2.95 3.88 -22.35
C SER A 146 2.79 2.99 -21.12
N GLN A 147 3.63 3.13 -20.10
CA GLN A 147 3.51 2.31 -18.89
C GLN A 147 2.49 2.92 -17.93
N VAL A 148 1.53 2.08 -17.53
CA VAL A 148 0.45 2.42 -16.60
C VAL A 148 0.53 1.52 -15.37
N CYS A 149 0.03 2.00 -14.24
CA CYS A 149 -0.13 1.17 -13.06
C CYS A 149 -1.28 0.19 -13.28
N PRO A 150 -1.09 -1.14 -13.17
CA PRO A 150 -2.16 -2.11 -13.39
C PRO A 150 -3.25 -2.14 -12.29
N ILE A 151 -3.07 -1.36 -11.21
CA ILE A 151 -4.04 -1.24 -10.11
C ILE A 151 -4.95 -0.02 -10.29
N CYS A 152 -4.40 1.16 -10.59
CA CYS A 152 -5.21 2.38 -10.77
C CYS A 152 -5.39 2.79 -12.24
N ASN A 153 -4.78 2.06 -13.16
CA ASN A 153 -4.74 2.32 -14.60
C ASN A 153 -4.24 3.72 -15.00
N ASN A 154 -3.53 4.41 -14.09
CA ASN A 154 -2.97 5.72 -14.35
C ASN A 154 -1.57 5.60 -14.99
N PRO A 155 -1.24 6.41 -16.00
CA PRO A 155 0.10 6.53 -16.54
C PRO A 155 1.08 7.04 -15.48
N PHE A 156 2.23 6.39 -15.33
CA PHE A 156 3.23 6.80 -14.34
C PHE A 156 3.78 8.22 -14.59
N LEU A 157 3.84 8.64 -15.84
CA LEU A 157 4.37 9.97 -16.21
C LEU A 157 3.34 11.10 -16.09
N GLU A 158 2.09 10.81 -15.75
CA GLU A 158 1.07 11.85 -15.51
C GLU A 158 1.28 12.57 -14.17
N ASP A 159 1.92 11.91 -13.20
CA ASP A 159 2.23 12.51 -11.89
C ASP A 159 3.53 13.36 -11.94
N GLU A 160 3.53 14.47 -11.21
CA GLU A 160 4.71 15.31 -11.02
C GLU A 160 5.78 14.60 -10.16
N TYR A 161 5.40 13.63 -9.33
CA TYR A 161 6.32 12.84 -8.52
C TYR A 161 5.96 11.34 -8.49
N PRO A 162 6.03 10.60 -9.62
CA PRO A 162 5.81 9.17 -9.65
C PRO A 162 6.68 8.41 -8.66
N LEU A 163 6.01 7.63 -7.83
CA LEU A 163 6.61 6.70 -6.89
C LEU A 163 6.43 5.28 -7.44
N VAL A 164 7.13 4.96 -8.52
CA VAL A 164 7.06 3.63 -9.14
C VAL A 164 8.07 2.70 -8.49
N VAL A 165 7.60 1.51 -8.13
CA VAL A 165 8.41 0.44 -7.57
C VAL A 165 8.33 -0.80 -8.46
N GLN A 166 9.46 -1.49 -8.58
CA GLN A 166 9.55 -2.80 -9.21
C GLN A 166 9.56 -3.89 -8.13
N LEU A 167 8.65 -4.86 -8.24
CA LEU A 167 8.65 -6.04 -7.38
C LEU A 167 9.77 -7.03 -7.79
N PRO A 168 10.50 -7.66 -6.85
CA PRO A 168 11.62 -8.55 -7.16
C PRO A 168 11.17 -9.90 -7.72
N CYS A 169 9.86 -10.16 -7.80
CA CYS A 169 9.33 -11.40 -8.36
C CYS A 169 9.44 -11.45 -9.89
N HIS A 170 9.22 -10.32 -10.59
CA HIS A 170 9.37 -10.24 -12.04
C HIS A 170 9.67 -8.81 -12.50
N PRO A 171 10.56 -8.58 -13.49
CA PRO A 171 10.93 -7.24 -13.95
C PRO A 171 9.78 -6.44 -14.57
N THR A 172 8.69 -7.09 -15.01
CA THR A 172 7.51 -6.41 -15.55
C THR A 172 6.52 -5.98 -14.47
N HIS A 173 6.73 -6.36 -13.20
CA HIS A 173 5.83 -6.06 -12.11
C HIS A 173 6.11 -4.68 -11.53
N LEU A 174 5.61 -3.67 -12.24
CA LEU A 174 5.74 -2.26 -11.92
C LEU A 174 4.42 -1.72 -11.38
N PHE A 175 4.48 -1.03 -10.24
CA PHE A 175 3.31 -0.44 -9.60
C PHE A 175 3.64 0.90 -8.98
N ASP A 176 2.62 1.73 -8.79
CA ASP A 176 2.74 2.85 -7.87
C ASP A 176 2.81 2.34 -6.44
N LEU A 177 3.77 2.88 -5.67
CA LEU A 177 4.00 2.55 -4.28
C LEU A 177 2.71 2.65 -3.46
N GLU A 178 1.96 3.72 -3.63
CA GLU A 178 0.72 3.95 -2.90
C GLU A 178 -0.42 2.98 -3.30
N CYS A 179 -0.33 2.30 -4.46
CA CYS A 179 -1.32 1.31 -4.92
C CYS A 179 -0.98 -0.08 -4.39
N VAL A 180 0.30 -0.43 -4.40
CA VAL A 180 0.77 -1.76 -4.02
C VAL A 180 1.06 -1.87 -2.53
N LYS A 181 1.44 -0.78 -1.84
CA LYS A 181 1.73 -0.74 -0.39
C LYS A 181 0.57 -1.29 0.45
N PRO A 182 -0.70 -0.88 0.27
CA PRO A 182 -1.82 -1.40 1.06
C PRO A 182 -2.00 -2.92 0.92
N TRP A 183 -1.85 -3.45 -0.30
CA TRP A 183 -1.94 -4.88 -0.57
C TRP A 183 -0.79 -5.67 0.08
N LEU A 184 0.45 -5.20 -0.07
CA LEU A 184 1.62 -5.81 0.54
C LEU A 184 1.59 -5.75 2.07
N ARG A 185 1.07 -4.66 2.64
CA ARG A 185 0.89 -4.47 4.08
C ARG A 185 -0.14 -5.41 4.70
N LEU A 186 -1.10 -5.90 3.93
CA LEU A 186 -2.14 -6.80 4.42
C LEU A 186 -1.85 -8.28 4.13
N ARG A 187 -1.40 -8.58 2.91
CA ARG A 187 -1.19 -9.96 2.41
C ARG A 187 0.27 -10.34 2.20
N GLY A 188 1.15 -9.36 1.96
CA GLY A 188 2.56 -9.61 1.67
C GLY A 188 2.83 -10.34 0.35
N THR A 189 1.84 -10.48 -0.52
CA THR A 189 1.95 -11.20 -1.80
C THR A 189 1.91 -10.25 -2.98
N CYS A 190 2.50 -10.61 -4.11
CA CYS A 190 2.34 -9.86 -5.35
C CYS A 190 0.92 -10.07 -5.93
N PRO A 191 0.23 -9.00 -6.36
CA PRO A 191 -1.13 -9.13 -6.90
C PRO A 191 -1.20 -9.88 -8.24
N MET A 192 -0.12 -9.91 -9.02
CA MET A 192 -0.08 -10.55 -10.33
C MET A 192 0.31 -12.04 -10.29
N ASP A 193 1.43 -12.39 -9.64
CA ASP A 193 1.96 -13.76 -9.61
C ASP A 193 1.77 -14.49 -8.26
N ARG A 194 1.21 -13.80 -7.25
CA ARG A 194 0.99 -14.34 -5.90
C ARG A 194 2.26 -14.76 -5.18
N PHE A 195 3.43 -14.27 -5.60
CA PHE A 195 4.69 -14.51 -4.90
C PHE A 195 4.63 -13.91 -3.49
N ASP A 196 4.95 -14.72 -2.48
CA ASP A 196 4.86 -14.36 -1.06
C ASP A 196 6.19 -13.79 -0.55
N PHE A 197 6.23 -12.46 -0.43
CA PHE A 197 7.39 -11.76 0.11
C PHE A 197 7.49 -11.85 1.63
N ALA A 198 6.37 -12.03 2.34
CA ALA A 198 6.37 -12.13 3.79
C ALA A 198 7.00 -13.44 4.28
N LYS A 199 6.68 -14.56 3.62
CA LYS A 199 7.33 -15.84 3.87
C LYS A 199 8.83 -15.77 3.57
N GLN A 200 9.21 -15.18 2.43
CA GLN A 200 10.62 -15.03 2.07
C GLN A 200 11.40 -14.19 3.10
N GLN A 201 10.78 -13.14 3.66
CA GLN A 201 11.40 -12.36 4.73
C GLN A 201 11.58 -13.13 6.03
N ARG A 202 10.57 -13.90 6.45
CA ARG A 202 10.66 -14.74 7.64
C ARG A 202 11.77 -15.77 7.51
N GLU A 203 11.82 -16.50 6.40
CA GLU A 203 12.85 -17.51 6.13
C GLU A 203 14.25 -16.90 6.12
N LYS A 204 14.41 -15.71 5.51
CA LYS A 204 15.71 -15.02 5.49
C LYS A 204 16.11 -14.45 6.85
N LYS A 205 15.16 -13.92 7.63
CA LYS A 205 15.42 -13.43 8.99
C LYS A 205 15.83 -14.57 9.91
N GLU A 206 15.19 -15.73 9.76
CA GLU A 206 15.55 -16.96 10.47
C GLU A 206 16.93 -17.47 10.04
N ALA A 207 17.22 -17.50 8.73
CA ALA A 207 18.54 -17.87 8.23
C ALA A 207 19.64 -16.93 8.72
N LEU A 208 19.39 -15.61 8.77
CA LEU A 208 20.33 -14.63 9.31
C LEU A 208 20.55 -14.83 10.82
N LYS A 209 19.47 -15.07 11.58
CA LYS A 209 19.56 -15.36 13.02
C LYS A 209 20.41 -16.61 13.26
N LYS A 210 20.19 -17.66 12.48
CA LYS A 210 20.96 -18.89 12.57
C LYS A 210 22.45 -18.68 12.28
N LEU A 211 22.79 -17.88 11.26
CA LEU A 211 24.19 -17.57 10.96
C LEU A 211 24.88 -16.80 12.10
N VAL A 212 24.17 -15.88 12.76
CA VAL A 212 24.71 -15.16 13.93
C VAL A 212 24.90 -16.09 15.13
N GLU A 213 23.95 -17.01 15.36
CA GLU A 213 24.06 -18.03 16.42
C GLU A 213 25.22 -19.00 16.17
N ASP A 214 25.39 -19.46 14.92
CA ASP A 214 26.49 -20.34 14.53
C ASP A 214 27.87 -19.62 14.69
N ASP A 215 28.00 -18.35 14.28
CA ASP A 215 29.22 -17.55 14.46
C ASP A 215 29.54 -17.29 15.95
N GLU A 216 28.52 -17.01 16.78
CA GLU A 216 28.67 -16.84 18.24
C GLU A 216 29.08 -18.14 18.94
N GLU A 217 28.55 -19.30 18.51
CA GLU A 217 28.95 -20.61 19.03
C GLU A 217 30.40 -20.98 18.65
N GLU A 218 30.82 -20.71 17.40
CA GLU A 218 32.19 -20.96 16.94
C GLU A 218 33.24 -20.07 17.65
N GLU A 219 32.90 -18.83 17.99
CA GLU A 219 33.79 -17.92 18.74
C GLU A 219 34.03 -18.39 20.19
N TRP A 220 33.02 -19.00 20.82
CA TRP A 220 33.13 -19.52 22.19
C TRP A 220 33.93 -20.83 22.28
N ASP A 221 33.91 -21.68 21.25
CA ASP A 221 34.66 -22.96 21.22
C ASP A 221 36.17 -22.74 20.94
N GLY A 222 36.52 -21.64 20.26
CA GLY A 222 37.92 -21.30 19.94
C GLY A 222 38.78 -20.78 21.11
N MET A 223 38.18 -20.45 22.26
CA MET A 223 38.88 -19.83 23.40
C MET A 223 39.34 -20.83 24.49
N TYR A 224 39.03 -22.13 24.34
CA TYR A 224 39.36 -23.19 25.32
C TYR A 224 40.17 -24.37 24.71
N GLY A 225 40.99 -24.10 23.70
CA GLY A 225 41.93 -25.06 23.08
C GLY A 225 43.40 -24.81 23.40
#